data_AF-A0AAZ1XZV4-F1
#
_entry.id   AF-A0AAZ1XZV4-F1
#
_cell.length_a   1.000
_cell.length_b   1.000
_cell.length_c   1.000
_cell.angle_alpha   90.00
_cell.angle_beta   90.00
_cell.angle_gamma   90.00
#
_symmetry.space_group_name_H-M   'P 1'
#
loop_
_entity.id
_entity.type
_entity.pdbx_description
1 polymer ?
#
loop_
_entity_poly.entity_id
_entity_poly.type
_entity_poly.pdbx_seq_one_letter_code
_entity_poly.pdbx_strand_id
1 'polypeptide(L)'
;MNSFLQRSSRPYLQLHSSVSLPEGGATPSLHLVVVLCPRLNGHSAVMPYYSSNSKDELHVRYLDGEDSGIVVVGINRPKAKNAINKNLVKMMFEAVEDIKKNKKVRSVILCSLVPGIFCAGADLKERAKMHQSEVGPFVSKARALITEISSNTAKMGLVETKLAIIPGAGGTQRLPRVIGVSLAKELIFAARVVDGTQAQQMGLVSHSVEQNNSGDAAYLRALELAREINPQGPIAIRMAKLAINQGIEVDLSTVFDSLYQSEVNGDGLISYFWGLNVLVTKKSFRLTG
;
A
#
# COMPACT_ATOMS: atom_id res chain seq x y z
N MET A 1 -32.95 10.49 -35.88
CA MET A 1 -31.89 9.63 -36.45
C MET A 1 -30.84 9.45 -35.37
N ASN A 2 -31.16 8.59 -34.40
CA ASN A 2 -30.66 7.20 -34.29
C ASN A 2 -29.29 7.24 -33.58
N SER A 3 -29.21 7.10 -32.25
CA SER A 3 -29.41 5.86 -31.45
C SER A 3 -28.53 4.70 -31.93
N PHE A 4 -28.11 3.85 -30.98
CA PHE A 4 -27.25 2.64 -31.05
C PHE A 4 -25.78 2.91 -30.64
N LEU A 5 -25.14 2.31 -29.62
CA LEU A 5 -25.40 1.27 -28.59
C LEU A 5 -24.33 1.47 -27.48
N GLN A 6 -24.63 1.48 -26.17
CA GLN A 6 -24.64 0.32 -25.26
C GLN A 6 -23.33 -0.53 -25.18
N ARG A 7 -22.83 -0.71 -23.94
CA ARG A 7 -21.83 -1.71 -23.43
C ARG A 7 -20.36 -1.35 -23.70
N SER A 8 -19.36 -1.62 -22.86
CA SER A 8 -19.15 -2.49 -21.68
C SER A 8 -17.91 -1.97 -20.92
N SER A 9 -17.94 -1.76 -19.61
CA SER A 9 -17.31 -2.67 -18.62
C SER A 9 -16.03 -3.38 -19.10
N ARG A 10 -14.86 -3.08 -18.50
CA ARG A 10 -13.93 -4.06 -17.86
C ARG A 10 -12.51 -3.52 -17.57
N PRO A 11 -11.77 -4.14 -16.62
CA PRO A 11 -10.67 -3.52 -15.87
C PRO A 11 -9.28 -4.09 -16.23
N TYR A 12 -8.20 -3.33 -16.03
CA TYR A 12 -6.82 -3.86 -16.06
C TYR A 12 -5.89 -3.17 -15.05
N LEU A 13 -4.92 -3.95 -14.56
CA LEU A 13 -4.10 -3.78 -13.36
C LEU A 13 -2.61 -3.80 -13.73
N GLN A 14 -1.76 -2.93 -13.16
CA GLN A 14 -0.31 -3.11 -13.20
C GLN A 14 0.41 -2.45 -12.00
N LEU A 15 1.52 -3.07 -11.54
CA LEU A 15 2.18 -2.89 -10.25
C LEU A 15 3.68 -2.50 -10.41
N HIS A 16 4.23 -1.57 -9.61
CA HIS A 16 5.66 -1.20 -9.58
C HIS A 16 6.21 -0.66 -8.24
N SER A 17 7.12 -1.35 -7.55
CA SER A 17 8.14 -0.64 -6.74
C SER A 17 9.42 -1.44 -6.42
N SER A 18 10.50 -0.67 -6.35
CA SER A 18 11.91 -0.97 -6.18
C SER A 18 12.36 -1.31 -4.75
N VAL A 19 13.08 -2.42 -4.50
CA VAL A 19 13.84 -2.64 -3.24
C VAL A 19 15.19 -3.34 -3.50
N SER A 20 16.28 -2.77 -2.97
CA SER A 20 17.62 -3.35 -2.91
C SER A 20 17.76 -4.40 -1.80
N LEU A 21 18.49 -5.48 -2.09
CA LEU A 21 18.66 -6.72 -1.31
C LEU A 21 19.34 -6.52 0.07
N PRO A 22 18.83 -7.12 1.16
CA PRO A 22 19.64 -7.44 2.33
C PRO A 22 20.28 -8.83 2.18
N GLU A 23 21.58 -8.92 2.45
CA GLU A 23 22.26 -10.19 2.67
C GLU A 23 21.75 -10.84 3.96
N GLY A 24 21.02 -11.94 3.84
CA GLY A 24 20.52 -12.74 4.97
C GLY A 24 19.05 -13.14 4.80
N GLY A 25 18.81 -14.46 4.79
CA GLY A 25 17.53 -15.16 4.70
C GLY A 25 16.26 -14.30 4.66
N ALA A 26 15.70 -14.13 3.47
CA ALA A 26 14.48 -13.35 3.24
C ALA A 26 13.29 -13.94 4.01
N THR A 27 12.78 -13.20 4.99
CA THR A 27 11.43 -13.46 5.51
C THR A 27 10.42 -12.93 4.49
N PRO A 28 9.42 -13.72 4.07
CA PRO A 28 8.55 -13.30 2.99
C PRO A 28 7.61 -12.20 3.48
N SER A 29 7.81 -10.98 2.95
CA SER A 29 7.03 -9.79 3.28
C SER A 29 5.53 -9.97 3.00
N LEU A 30 4.68 -9.46 3.90
CA LEU A 30 3.22 -9.48 3.82
C LEU A 30 2.68 -8.87 2.53
N HIS A 31 1.53 -9.37 2.04
CA HIS A 31 0.76 -8.65 1.02
C HIS A 31 0.03 -7.49 1.66
N LEU A 32 0.31 -6.30 1.17
CA LEU A 32 -0.33 -5.09 1.64
C LEU A 32 -1.08 -4.49 0.45
N VAL A 33 -2.38 -4.33 0.61
CA VAL A 33 -3.27 -3.58 -0.26
C VAL A 33 -3.39 -2.19 0.36
N VAL A 34 -2.70 -1.20 -0.20
CA VAL A 34 -2.78 0.18 0.30
C VAL A 34 -4.02 0.85 -0.27
N VAL A 35 -4.80 1.49 0.61
CA VAL A 35 -6.06 2.13 0.24
C VAL A 35 -5.94 3.62 0.43
N LEU A 36 -6.26 4.36 -0.61
CA LEU A 36 -6.26 5.81 -0.55
C LEU A 36 -7.69 6.29 -0.67
N CYS A 37 -8.17 6.92 0.40
CA CYS A 37 -9.46 7.58 0.40
C CYS A 37 -9.23 9.08 0.11
N PRO A 38 -9.70 9.63 -1.01
CA PRO A 38 -9.62 11.06 -1.26
C PRO A 38 -10.59 11.86 -0.37
N ARG A 39 -10.30 13.16 -0.27
CA ARG A 39 -11.07 14.18 0.45
C ARG A 39 -12.57 14.14 0.12
N LEU A 40 -13.40 14.31 1.15
CA LEU A 40 -14.79 14.73 1.01
C LEU A 40 -14.86 16.26 1.06
N ASN A 41 -15.56 16.85 0.09
CA ASN A 41 -16.26 18.11 0.31
C ASN A 41 -17.65 17.76 0.85
N GLY A 42 -17.98 18.20 2.06
CA GLY A 42 -19.35 18.21 2.56
C GLY A 42 -19.72 17.10 3.55
N HIS A 43 -20.05 17.55 4.76
CA HIS A 43 -20.96 17.03 5.78
C HIS A 43 -21.02 15.52 6.09
N SER A 44 -20.52 15.22 7.30
CA SER A 44 -20.96 14.21 8.28
C SER A 44 -21.24 12.80 7.76
N ALA A 45 -20.32 11.88 8.04
CA ALA A 45 -20.52 10.45 7.86
C ALA A 45 -19.92 9.68 9.04
N VAL A 46 -20.77 8.91 9.71
CA VAL A 46 -20.44 8.10 10.88
C VAL A 46 -19.77 6.83 10.39
N MET A 47 -18.43 6.82 10.44
CA MET A 47 -17.65 5.57 10.43
C MET A 47 -17.99 4.78 11.70
N PRO A 48 -18.23 3.46 11.65
CA PRO A 48 -18.52 2.67 12.84
C PRO A 48 -17.38 2.62 13.87
N TYR A 49 -16.22 3.23 13.58
CA TYR A 49 -15.02 3.18 14.40
C TYR A 49 -14.29 4.52 14.54
N TYR A 50 -14.95 5.64 14.24
CA TYR A 50 -14.42 6.95 14.62
C TYR A 50 -14.44 7.08 16.15
N SER A 51 -13.29 6.90 16.79
CA SER A 51 -13.11 7.25 18.19
C SER A 51 -12.58 8.67 18.29
N SER A 52 -13.32 9.56 18.94
CA SER A 52 -12.86 10.89 19.32
C SER A 52 -11.79 10.86 20.43
N ASN A 53 -11.48 9.68 20.96
CA ASN A 53 -10.57 9.50 22.08
C ASN A 53 -9.12 9.55 21.59
N SER A 54 -8.36 10.56 22.03
CA SER A 54 -7.08 10.96 21.45
C SER A 54 -5.86 10.12 21.85
N LYS A 55 -6.06 8.95 22.47
CA LYS A 55 -4.94 8.15 23.01
C LYS A 55 -4.36 7.14 22.02
N ASP A 56 -5.14 6.64 21.07
CA ASP A 56 -4.69 5.63 20.10
C ASP A 56 -4.61 6.25 18.69
N GLU A 57 -3.40 6.66 18.27
CA GLU A 57 -3.19 7.28 16.95
C GLU A 57 -3.18 6.24 15.79
N LEU A 58 -3.07 4.94 16.12
CA LEU A 58 -3.03 3.83 15.19
C LEU A 58 -3.90 2.68 15.70
N HIS A 59 -4.79 2.16 14.85
CA HIS A 59 -5.64 1.02 15.14
C HIS A 59 -5.24 -0.17 14.25
N VAL A 60 -4.99 -1.33 14.84
CA VAL A 60 -4.71 -2.57 14.11
C VAL A 60 -5.84 -3.56 14.40
N ARG A 61 -6.53 -4.02 13.37
CA ARG A 61 -7.67 -4.94 13.48
C ARG A 61 -7.47 -6.16 12.60
N TYR A 62 -7.50 -7.33 13.21
CA TYR A 62 -7.57 -8.60 12.50
C TYR A 62 -9.05 -8.87 12.22
N LEU A 63 -9.41 -9.03 10.95
CA LEU A 63 -10.79 -9.33 10.55
C LEU A 63 -11.05 -10.84 10.65
N ASP A 64 -12.31 -11.18 10.93
CA ASP A 64 -12.78 -12.55 11.13
C ASP A 64 -13.86 -12.92 10.09
N GLY A 65 -14.36 -14.16 10.13
CA GLY A 65 -15.43 -14.62 9.25
C GLY A 65 -14.99 -14.71 7.79
N GLU A 66 -15.76 -14.11 6.88
CA GLU A 66 -15.42 -14.05 5.45
C GLU A 66 -14.15 -13.25 5.15
N ASP A 67 -13.77 -12.35 6.06
CA ASP A 67 -12.59 -11.49 5.95
C ASP A 67 -11.37 -12.05 6.70
N SER A 68 -11.45 -13.30 7.15
CA SER A 68 -10.36 -13.98 7.84
C SER A 68 -9.06 -13.90 7.04
N GLY A 69 -8.00 -13.40 7.68
CA GLY A 69 -6.69 -13.20 7.07
C GLY A 69 -6.46 -11.78 6.53
N ILE A 70 -7.45 -10.88 6.60
CA ILE A 70 -7.28 -9.46 6.32
C ILE A 70 -6.95 -8.71 7.61
N VAL A 71 -5.95 -7.83 7.59
CA VAL A 71 -5.61 -6.93 8.70
C VAL A 71 -5.82 -5.49 8.27
N VAL A 72 -6.59 -4.71 9.04
CA VAL A 72 -6.80 -3.28 8.79
C VAL A 72 -5.94 -2.46 9.74
N VAL A 73 -5.07 -1.63 9.19
CA VAL A 73 -4.24 -0.64 9.90
C VAL A 73 -4.82 0.75 9.61
N GLY A 74 -5.49 1.32 10.61
CA GLY A 74 -6.18 2.61 10.50
C GLY A 74 -5.46 3.73 11.25
N ILE A 75 -5.16 4.84 10.57
CA ILE A 75 -4.56 6.03 11.20
C ILE A 75 -5.68 6.94 11.75
N ASN A 76 -5.57 7.36 13.01
CA ASN A 76 -6.56 8.19 13.70
C ASN A 76 -5.93 9.39 14.45
N ARG A 77 -5.46 10.40 13.70
CA ARG A 77 -5.00 11.69 14.24
C ARG A 77 -5.80 12.86 13.65
N PRO A 78 -7.09 13.01 13.96
CA PRO A 78 -7.95 14.03 13.33
C PRO A 78 -7.43 15.46 13.55
N LYS A 79 -6.98 15.79 14.78
CA LYS A 79 -6.43 17.11 15.13
C LYS A 79 -5.17 17.49 14.33
N ALA A 80 -4.41 16.49 13.88
CA ALA A 80 -3.18 16.66 13.10
C ALA A 80 -3.36 16.30 11.63
N LYS A 81 -4.58 16.06 11.16
CA LYS A 81 -4.88 15.61 9.79
C LYS A 81 -4.06 14.37 9.38
N ASN A 82 -3.90 13.42 10.29
CA ASN A 82 -3.08 12.23 10.09
C ASN A 82 -1.62 12.52 9.68
N ALA A 83 -1.06 13.67 10.09
CA ALA A 83 0.36 13.93 9.88
C ALA A 83 1.22 12.83 10.54
N ILE A 84 2.42 12.60 10.02
CA ILE A 84 3.34 11.56 10.46
C ILE A 84 4.31 12.16 11.46
N ASN A 85 4.10 11.87 12.74
CA ASN A 85 5.01 12.21 13.84
C ASN A 85 5.92 11.01 14.21
N LYS A 86 6.92 11.21 15.09
CA LYS A 86 7.81 10.14 15.57
C LYS A 86 7.05 8.97 16.19
N ASN A 87 5.99 9.27 16.96
CA ASN A 87 5.19 8.26 17.65
C ASN A 87 4.44 7.35 16.67
N LEU A 88 3.76 7.93 15.67
CA LEU A 88 3.04 7.18 14.63
C LEU A 88 4.00 6.31 13.82
N VAL A 89 5.19 6.81 13.47
CA VAL A 89 6.23 5.99 12.80
C VAL A 89 6.62 4.79 13.67
N LYS A 90 6.79 4.99 14.98
CA LYS A 90 7.11 3.91 15.92
C LYS A 90 6.00 2.86 15.96
N MET A 91 4.75 3.27 16.20
CA MET A 91 3.60 2.36 16.28
C MET A 91 3.37 1.61 14.97
N MET A 92 3.50 2.27 13.82
CA MET A 92 3.36 1.62 12.52
C MET A 92 4.46 0.59 12.27
N PHE A 93 5.69 0.86 12.71
CA PHE A 93 6.78 -0.10 12.58
C PHE A 93 6.54 -1.34 13.45
N GLU A 94 6.15 -1.15 14.71
CA GLU A 94 5.80 -2.25 15.63
C GLU A 94 4.63 -3.08 15.06
N ALA A 95 3.58 -2.42 14.56
CA ALA A 95 2.46 -3.09 13.92
C ALA A 95 2.89 -3.92 12.71
N VAL A 96 3.73 -3.38 11.82
CA VAL A 96 4.22 -4.12 10.65
C VAL A 96 5.01 -5.36 11.07
N GLU A 97 5.88 -5.24 12.07
CA GLU A 97 6.67 -6.37 12.57
C GLU A 97 5.82 -7.48 13.21
N ASP A 98 4.77 -7.11 13.94
CA ASP A 98 3.85 -8.08 14.52
C ASP A 98 3.00 -8.78 13.46
N ILE A 99 2.52 -8.03 12.46
CA ILE A 99 1.76 -8.60 11.35
C ILE A 99 2.67 -9.58 10.57
N LYS A 100 3.95 -9.27 10.36
CA LYS A 100 4.88 -10.14 9.59
C LYS A 100 5.06 -11.51 10.22
N LYS A 101 5.06 -11.56 11.56
CA LYS A 101 5.18 -12.82 12.32
C LYS A 101 3.91 -13.66 12.26
N ASN A 102 2.77 -13.05 11.95
CA ASN A 102 1.49 -13.73 11.95
C ASN A 102 1.22 -14.45 10.61
N LYS A 103 1.47 -15.76 10.59
CA LYS A 103 1.27 -16.63 9.42
C LYS A 103 -0.18 -16.69 8.92
N LYS A 104 -1.17 -16.30 9.73
CA LYS A 104 -2.58 -16.25 9.32
C LYS A 104 -2.90 -15.04 8.45
N VAL A 105 -2.03 -14.01 8.45
CA VAL A 105 -2.27 -12.80 7.66
C VAL A 105 -1.98 -13.06 6.20
N ARG A 106 -2.97 -12.71 5.39
CA ARG A 106 -3.02 -12.91 3.94
C ARG A 106 -2.93 -11.58 3.20
N SER A 107 -3.62 -10.56 3.70
CA SER A 107 -3.64 -9.22 3.14
C SER A 107 -3.68 -8.18 4.26
N VAL A 108 -3.08 -7.02 4.04
CA VAL A 108 -3.14 -5.87 4.96
C VAL A 108 -3.80 -4.71 4.22
N ILE A 109 -4.62 -3.92 4.90
CA ILE A 109 -5.29 -2.72 4.41
C ILE A 109 -4.79 -1.54 5.24
N LEU A 110 -4.11 -0.57 4.60
CA LEU A 110 -3.76 0.70 5.26
C LEU A 110 -4.82 1.75 4.90
N CYS A 111 -5.49 2.31 5.90
CA CYS A 111 -6.54 3.31 5.71
C CYS A 111 -6.46 4.45 6.74
N SER A 112 -7.32 5.45 6.56
CA SER A 112 -7.57 6.50 7.55
C SER A 112 -8.92 6.28 8.20
N LEU A 113 -8.99 6.49 9.51
CA LEU A 113 -10.25 6.55 10.27
C LEU A 113 -10.81 7.98 10.38
N VAL A 114 -10.13 8.95 9.76
CA VAL A 114 -10.51 10.36 9.73
C VAL A 114 -11.19 10.69 8.39
N PRO A 115 -12.49 11.03 8.38
CA PRO A 115 -13.21 11.33 7.14
C PRO A 115 -12.55 12.43 6.32
N GLY A 116 -12.41 12.18 5.01
CA GLY A 116 -11.84 13.13 4.04
C GLY A 116 -10.35 13.41 4.20
N ILE A 117 -9.62 12.71 5.07
CA ILE A 117 -8.18 12.92 5.27
C ILE A 117 -7.48 11.58 5.33
N PHE A 118 -6.66 11.25 4.34
CA PHE A 118 -5.78 10.08 4.44
C PHE A 118 -4.58 10.36 5.37
N CYS A 119 -3.68 11.26 4.93
CA CYS A 119 -2.48 11.67 5.64
C CYS A 119 -1.97 13.00 5.07
N ALA A 120 -1.64 13.97 5.92
CA ALA A 120 -1.13 15.28 5.51
C ALA A 120 0.39 15.32 5.24
N GLY A 121 1.09 14.18 5.33
CA GLY A 121 2.55 14.11 5.21
C GLY A 121 3.24 14.25 6.57
N ALA A 122 4.46 14.79 6.61
CA ALA A 122 5.21 14.94 7.86
C ALA A 122 4.55 15.93 8.83
N ASP A 123 4.64 15.67 10.14
CA ASP A 123 4.15 16.59 11.17
C ASP A 123 5.05 17.83 11.28
N LEU A 124 4.65 18.91 10.61
CA LEU A 124 5.43 20.16 10.56
C LEU A 124 5.62 20.82 11.94
N LYS A 125 4.68 20.60 12.88
CA LYS A 125 4.78 21.16 14.25
C LYS A 125 5.85 20.44 15.06
N GLU A 126 5.93 19.13 14.94
CA GLU A 126 7.03 18.35 15.52
C GLU A 126 8.35 18.68 14.81
N ARG A 127 8.30 18.83 13.48
CA ARG A 127 9.49 19.13 12.68
C ARG A 127 10.13 20.46 13.05
N ALA A 128 9.34 21.49 13.30
CA ALA A 128 9.83 22.81 13.72
C ALA A 128 10.57 22.79 15.08
N LYS A 129 10.29 21.78 15.92
CA LYS A 129 10.92 21.61 17.24
C LYS A 129 12.06 20.58 17.24
N MET A 130 12.31 19.92 16.11
CA MET A 130 13.28 18.84 15.98
C MET A 130 14.69 19.39 15.82
N HIS A 131 15.65 18.84 16.56
CA HIS A 131 17.05 19.24 16.39
C HIS A 131 17.60 18.73 15.05
N GLN A 132 18.54 19.46 14.44
CA GLN A 132 19.06 19.12 13.10
C GLN A 132 19.67 17.71 13.03
N SER A 133 20.27 17.23 14.12
CA SER A 133 20.82 15.87 14.20
C SER A 133 19.76 14.76 14.19
N GLU A 134 18.53 15.04 14.63
CA GLU A 134 17.44 14.05 14.68
C GLU A 134 16.72 13.90 13.33
N VAL A 135 16.89 14.88 12.44
CA VAL A 135 16.26 14.95 11.13
C VAL A 135 16.57 13.73 10.28
N GLY A 136 17.86 13.40 10.15
CA GLY A 136 18.35 12.30 9.31
C GLY A 136 17.77 10.96 9.76
N PRO A 137 17.96 10.58 11.04
CA PRO A 137 17.38 9.36 11.60
C PRO A 137 15.85 9.27 11.42
N PHE A 138 15.12 10.36 11.65
CA PHE A 138 13.67 10.39 11.45
C PHE A 138 13.27 10.10 10.00
N VAL A 139 13.86 10.82 9.04
CA VAL A 139 13.55 10.62 7.61
C VAL A 139 13.97 9.22 7.15
N SER A 140 15.09 8.69 7.65
CA SER A 140 15.54 7.34 7.35
C SER A 140 14.54 6.30 7.86
N LYS A 141 14.09 6.41 9.12
CA LYS A 141 13.09 5.50 9.70
C LYS A 141 11.74 5.60 8.99
N ALA A 142 11.28 6.79 8.66
CA ALA A 142 10.06 6.99 7.89
C ALA A 142 10.17 6.40 6.48
N ARG A 143 11.34 6.53 5.82
CA ARG A 143 11.60 5.90 4.52
C ARG A 143 11.58 4.39 4.61
N ALA A 144 12.25 3.80 5.61
CA ALA A 144 12.25 2.37 5.86
C ALA A 144 10.81 1.86 6.06
N LEU A 145 10.04 2.50 6.94
CA LEU A 145 8.62 2.18 7.13
C LEU A 145 7.85 2.25 5.80
N ILE A 146 8.00 3.33 5.03
CA ILE A 146 7.32 3.49 3.74
C ILE A 146 7.71 2.39 2.76
N THR A 147 8.97 1.94 2.75
CA THR A 147 9.43 0.81 1.95
C THR A 147 8.78 -0.50 2.38
N GLU A 148 8.71 -0.75 3.69
CA GLU A 148 8.07 -1.95 4.25
C GLU A 148 6.57 -2.01 3.93
N ILE A 149 5.89 -0.85 3.98
CA ILE A 149 4.46 -0.73 3.67
C ILE A 149 4.19 -0.41 2.19
N SER A 150 5.20 -0.36 1.31
CA SER A 150 4.94 -0.05 -0.10
C SER A 150 4.69 -1.31 -0.91
N SER A 151 3.47 -1.43 -1.42
CA SER A 151 3.13 -2.23 -2.61
C SER A 151 2.64 -1.37 -3.78
N ASN A 152 2.75 -0.03 -3.64
CA ASN A 152 2.39 1.10 -4.53
C ASN A 152 1.53 2.12 -3.76
N THR A 153 2.17 2.84 -2.83
CA THR A 153 1.51 3.90 -2.07
C THR A 153 1.31 5.11 -2.96
N ALA A 154 0.11 5.30 -3.50
CA ALA A 154 -0.20 6.57 -4.14
C ALA A 154 -0.22 7.72 -3.13
N LYS A 155 0.25 8.88 -3.59
CA LYS A 155 0.25 10.13 -2.85
C LYS A 155 -0.45 11.15 -3.71
N MET A 156 -1.57 11.69 -3.25
CA MET A 156 -2.28 12.73 -3.98
C MET A 156 -1.62 14.09 -3.70
N GLY A 157 -0.41 14.27 -4.27
CA GLY A 157 0.40 15.50 -4.25
C GLY A 157 1.74 15.36 -3.51
N LEU A 158 2.83 15.73 -4.17
CA LEU A 158 4.14 16.01 -3.56
C LEU A 158 4.35 17.53 -3.58
N VAL A 159 3.91 18.19 -2.51
CA VAL A 159 3.85 19.66 -2.42
C VAL A 159 5.05 20.27 -1.70
N GLU A 160 6.06 19.47 -1.40
CA GLU A 160 7.27 19.85 -0.64
C GLU A 160 7.97 21.09 -1.22
N THR A 161 7.97 21.28 -2.54
CA THR A 161 8.61 22.41 -3.22
C THR A 161 7.97 23.75 -2.89
N LYS A 162 6.67 23.80 -2.50
CA LYS A 162 6.03 25.01 -1.94
C LYS A 162 6.63 25.46 -0.60
N LEU A 163 7.31 24.56 0.10
CA LEU A 163 7.94 24.80 1.39
C LEU A 163 9.47 24.90 1.27
N ALA A 164 10.00 25.12 0.06
CA ALA A 164 11.44 25.15 -0.23
C ALA A 164 12.21 23.89 0.20
N ILE A 165 11.53 22.73 0.19
CA ILE A 165 12.12 21.42 0.45
C ILE A 165 11.78 20.44 -0.67
N ILE A 166 12.42 19.27 -0.69
CA ILE A 166 12.14 18.20 -1.66
C ILE A 166 11.48 16.99 -0.99
N PRO A 167 10.77 16.13 -1.75
CA PRO A 167 10.20 14.89 -1.21
C PRO A 167 11.28 13.90 -0.70
N GLY A 168 11.60 13.95 0.60
CA GLY A 168 12.70 13.19 1.20
C GLY A 168 12.41 11.72 1.56
N ALA A 169 11.14 11.31 1.52
CA ALA A 169 10.67 9.97 1.89
C ALA A 169 10.60 8.99 0.69
N GLY A 170 11.41 9.23 -0.34
CA GLY A 170 11.47 8.41 -1.56
C GLY A 170 10.44 8.77 -2.64
N GLY A 171 9.70 9.88 -2.48
CA GLY A 171 8.74 10.35 -3.48
C GLY A 171 9.39 10.68 -4.84
N THR A 172 10.60 11.23 -4.81
CA THR A 172 11.42 11.52 -6.01
C THR A 172 11.87 10.26 -6.76
N GLN A 173 11.79 9.09 -6.14
CA GLN A 173 12.18 7.81 -6.74
C GLN A 173 10.97 7.00 -7.20
N ARG A 174 9.94 6.91 -6.35
CA ARG A 174 8.74 6.10 -6.63
C ARG A 174 7.82 6.78 -7.63
N LEU A 175 7.59 8.09 -7.52
CA LEU A 175 6.64 8.77 -8.41
C LEU A 175 7.03 8.65 -9.89
N PRO A 176 8.30 8.89 -10.30
CA PRO A 176 8.71 8.71 -11.70
C PRO A 176 8.61 7.26 -12.21
N ARG A 177 8.77 6.26 -11.33
CA ARG A 177 8.63 4.84 -11.69
C ARG A 177 7.17 4.44 -11.91
N VAL A 178 6.22 5.15 -11.28
CA VAL A 178 4.80 4.87 -11.38
C VAL A 178 4.17 5.60 -12.58
N ILE A 179 4.44 6.90 -12.74
CA ILE A 179 3.74 7.75 -13.72
C ILE A 179 4.65 8.31 -14.82
N GLY A 180 5.90 7.87 -14.87
CA GLY A 180 6.92 8.38 -15.79
C GLY A 180 7.59 9.67 -15.31
N VAL A 181 8.81 9.91 -15.81
CA VAL A 181 9.68 11.03 -15.40
C VAL A 181 9.06 12.39 -15.72
N SER A 182 8.45 12.55 -16.89
CA SER A 182 7.90 13.84 -17.35
C SER A 182 6.79 14.32 -16.41
N LEU A 183 5.78 13.48 -16.19
CA LEU A 183 4.64 13.83 -15.36
C LEU A 183 5.01 13.95 -13.88
N ALA A 184 5.94 13.11 -13.38
CA ALA A 184 6.45 13.24 -12.03
C ALA A 184 7.15 14.58 -11.78
N LYS A 185 7.96 15.06 -12.74
CA LYS A 185 8.57 16.40 -12.68
C LYS A 185 7.50 17.48 -12.67
N GLU A 186 6.51 17.39 -13.55
CA GLU A 186 5.40 18.36 -13.59
C GLU A 186 4.68 18.45 -12.24
N LEU A 187 4.31 17.31 -11.63
CA LEU A 187 3.63 17.27 -10.33
C LEU A 187 4.50 17.84 -9.20
N ILE A 188 5.78 17.47 -9.14
CA ILE A 188 6.70 17.90 -8.07
C ILE A 188 7.06 19.38 -8.23
N PHE A 189 7.37 19.83 -9.45
CA PHE A 189 7.78 21.22 -9.69
C PHE A 189 6.62 22.18 -9.50
N ALA A 190 5.42 21.83 -9.94
CA ALA A 190 4.21 22.64 -9.74
C ALA A 190 3.61 22.49 -8.33
N ALA A 191 4.10 21.55 -7.51
CA ALA A 191 3.48 21.18 -6.24
C ALA A 191 1.95 20.99 -6.38
N ARG A 192 1.55 20.29 -7.43
CA ARG A 192 0.14 20.12 -7.81
C ARG A 192 -0.48 19.00 -7.01
N VAL A 193 -1.68 19.26 -6.51
CA VAL A 193 -2.55 18.25 -5.91
C VAL A 193 -3.49 17.76 -7.01
N VAL A 194 -3.67 16.45 -7.11
CA VAL A 194 -4.56 15.79 -8.07
C VAL A 194 -5.69 15.10 -7.30
N ASP A 195 -6.88 15.05 -7.90
CA ASP A 195 -8.00 14.26 -7.36
C ASP A 195 -7.87 12.76 -7.70
N GLY A 196 -8.82 11.94 -7.24
CA GLY A 196 -8.81 10.50 -7.47
C GLY A 196 -8.91 10.11 -8.95
N THR A 197 -9.71 10.84 -9.72
CA THR A 197 -9.92 10.58 -11.14
C THR A 197 -8.66 10.90 -11.94
N GLN A 198 -8.07 12.06 -11.70
CA GLN A 198 -6.78 12.46 -12.29
C GLN A 198 -5.68 11.49 -11.89
N ALA A 199 -5.60 11.11 -10.61
CA ALA A 199 -4.62 10.14 -10.13
C ALA A 199 -4.77 8.79 -10.87
N GLN A 200 -5.98 8.32 -11.14
CA GLN A 200 -6.19 7.09 -11.89
C GLN A 200 -5.79 7.25 -13.35
N GLN A 201 -6.17 8.35 -14.01
CA GLN A 201 -5.81 8.64 -15.41
C GLN A 201 -4.30 8.68 -15.64
N MET A 202 -3.56 9.18 -14.64
CA MET A 202 -2.10 9.27 -14.65
C MET A 202 -1.40 7.94 -14.30
N GLY A 203 -2.15 6.90 -13.91
CA GLY A 203 -1.59 5.64 -13.42
C GLY A 203 -1.02 5.72 -12.00
N LEU A 204 -1.29 6.80 -11.27
CA LEU A 204 -0.85 6.99 -9.88
C LEU A 204 -1.58 6.04 -8.92
N VAL A 205 -2.89 5.85 -9.12
CA VAL A 205 -3.70 4.84 -8.41
C VAL A 205 -4.27 3.82 -9.39
N SER A 206 -4.42 2.57 -8.95
CA SER A 206 -5.07 1.52 -9.75
C SER A 206 -6.59 1.67 -9.83
N HIS A 207 -7.21 2.26 -8.80
CA HIS A 207 -8.65 2.41 -8.68
C HIS A 207 -9.02 3.79 -8.11
N SER A 208 -9.99 4.43 -8.74
CA SER A 208 -10.78 5.53 -8.16
C SER A 208 -12.22 5.06 -8.02
N VAL A 209 -12.84 5.41 -6.90
CA VAL A 209 -14.24 5.09 -6.62
C VAL A 209 -14.99 6.36 -6.23
N GLU A 210 -16.25 6.46 -6.66
CA GLU A 210 -17.13 7.50 -6.18
C GLU A 210 -17.39 7.33 -4.70
N GLN A 211 -17.41 8.44 -3.97
CA GLN A 211 -17.57 8.41 -2.53
C GLN A 211 -19.02 8.14 -2.15
N ASN A 212 -19.22 7.26 -1.16
CA ASN A 212 -20.53 6.94 -0.62
C ASN A 212 -20.88 7.87 0.56
N ASN A 213 -22.11 7.77 1.05
CA ASN A 213 -22.58 8.57 2.20
C ASN A 213 -21.82 8.28 3.49
N SER A 214 -21.17 7.12 3.60
CA SER A 214 -20.40 6.69 4.77
C SER A 214 -18.96 7.22 4.76
N GLY A 215 -18.43 7.66 3.61
CA GLY A 215 -17.05 8.13 3.47
C GLY A 215 -16.00 7.03 3.35
N ASP A 216 -16.39 5.76 3.21
CA ASP A 216 -15.51 4.57 3.18
C ASP A 216 -15.46 3.86 1.82
N ALA A 217 -15.96 4.46 0.73
CA ALA A 217 -16.02 3.77 -0.56
C ALA A 217 -14.68 3.16 -1.00
N ALA A 218 -13.56 3.87 -0.79
CA ALA A 218 -12.23 3.36 -1.09
C ALA A 218 -11.85 2.16 -0.21
N TYR A 219 -12.21 2.19 1.09
CA TYR A 219 -11.99 1.08 2.01
C TYR A 219 -12.78 -0.17 1.60
N LEU A 220 -14.05 -0.01 1.21
CA LEU A 220 -14.87 -1.11 0.73
C LEU A 220 -14.27 -1.74 -0.54
N ARG A 221 -13.84 -0.91 -1.51
CA ARG A 221 -13.20 -1.43 -2.73
C ARG A 221 -11.90 -2.20 -2.44
N ALA A 222 -11.15 -1.77 -1.43
CA ALA A 222 -9.95 -2.49 -1.04
C ALA A 222 -10.23 -3.78 -0.28
N LEU A 223 -11.32 -3.82 0.51
CA LEU A 223 -11.78 -5.03 1.15
C LEU A 223 -12.19 -6.07 0.09
N GLU A 224 -12.91 -5.65 -0.95
CA GLU A 224 -13.20 -6.49 -2.12
C GLU A 224 -11.92 -7.04 -2.77
N LEU A 225 -10.94 -6.18 -3.06
CA LEU A 225 -9.68 -6.62 -3.65
C LEU A 225 -8.92 -7.60 -2.74
N ALA A 226 -8.93 -7.37 -1.42
CA ALA A 226 -8.34 -8.29 -0.46
C ALA A 226 -9.07 -9.65 -0.43
N ARG A 227 -10.41 -9.66 -0.57
CA ARG A 227 -11.21 -10.88 -0.73
C ARG A 227 -10.93 -11.60 -2.05
N GLU A 228 -10.57 -10.88 -3.10
CA GLU A 228 -10.14 -11.47 -4.38
C GLU A 228 -8.75 -12.13 -4.28
N ILE A 229 -7.84 -11.60 -3.43
CA ILE A 229 -6.43 -12.05 -3.26
C ILE A 229 -6.26 -13.14 -2.17
N ASN A 230 -7.11 -13.13 -1.14
CA ASN A 230 -6.99 -14.07 -0.03
C ASN A 230 -7.12 -15.56 -0.42
N PRO A 231 -7.96 -15.95 -1.41
CA PRO A 231 -8.11 -17.34 -1.81
C PRO A 231 -6.91 -17.96 -2.54
N GLN A 232 -5.98 -17.15 -3.08
CA GLN A 232 -4.83 -17.65 -3.85
C GLN A 232 -3.79 -18.33 -2.95
N GLY A 233 -2.79 -18.97 -3.55
CA GLY A 233 -1.71 -19.64 -2.82
C GLY A 233 -0.88 -18.66 -1.99
N PRO A 234 -0.81 -18.78 -0.65
CA PRO A 234 -0.08 -17.84 0.21
C PRO A 234 1.38 -17.69 -0.20
N ILE A 235 2.03 -18.83 -0.41
CA ILE A 235 3.44 -18.92 -0.76
C ILE A 235 3.64 -18.36 -2.17
N ALA A 236 2.85 -18.81 -3.15
CA ALA A 236 2.89 -18.29 -4.52
C ALA A 236 2.76 -16.75 -4.57
N ILE A 237 1.80 -16.19 -3.85
CA ILE A 237 1.55 -14.75 -3.82
C ILE A 237 2.74 -14.05 -3.16
N ARG A 238 3.27 -14.53 -2.03
CA ARG A 238 4.49 -13.99 -1.38
C ARG A 238 5.71 -14.00 -2.31
N MET A 239 5.94 -15.11 -3.01
CA MET A 239 7.05 -15.26 -3.96
C MET A 239 6.88 -14.36 -5.19
N ALA A 240 5.67 -14.29 -5.75
CA ALA A 240 5.37 -13.40 -6.86
C ALA A 240 5.66 -11.93 -6.51
N LYS A 241 5.26 -11.48 -5.31
CA LYS A 241 5.61 -10.13 -4.85
C LYS A 241 7.11 -9.93 -4.72
N LEU A 242 7.83 -10.89 -4.13
CA LEU A 242 9.28 -10.80 -3.98
C LEU A 242 9.96 -10.69 -5.35
N ALA A 243 9.60 -11.57 -6.28
CA ALA A 243 10.13 -11.62 -7.63
C ALA A 243 9.84 -10.33 -8.41
N ILE A 244 8.61 -9.79 -8.33
CA ILE A 244 8.25 -8.52 -8.99
C ILE A 244 9.06 -7.35 -8.39
N ASN A 245 9.13 -7.26 -7.07
CA ASN A 245 9.80 -6.13 -6.39
C ASN A 245 11.33 -6.12 -6.60
N GLN A 246 11.95 -7.31 -6.65
CA GLN A 246 13.39 -7.44 -6.87
C GLN A 246 13.73 -7.39 -8.35
N GLY A 247 12.96 -8.11 -9.18
CA GLY A 247 13.27 -8.29 -10.59
C GLY A 247 13.22 -7.01 -11.41
N ILE A 248 12.42 -6.03 -10.99
CA ILE A 248 12.38 -4.73 -11.67
C ILE A 248 13.59 -3.83 -11.40
N GLU A 249 14.39 -4.13 -10.37
CA GLU A 249 15.58 -3.35 -10.00
C GLU A 249 16.88 -3.88 -10.59
N VAL A 250 16.82 -5.02 -11.28
CA VAL A 250 17.97 -5.69 -11.86
C VAL A 250 17.75 -5.89 -13.36
N ASP A 251 18.81 -6.21 -14.09
CA ASP A 251 18.70 -6.56 -15.50
C ASP A 251 18.02 -7.93 -15.68
N LEU A 252 17.47 -8.17 -16.87
CA LEU A 252 16.71 -9.38 -17.16
C LEU A 252 17.49 -10.69 -16.92
N SER A 253 18.82 -10.71 -17.13
CA SER A 253 19.60 -11.93 -16.92
C SER A 253 19.66 -12.31 -15.44
N THR A 254 19.87 -11.31 -14.57
CA THR A 254 19.82 -11.47 -13.11
C THR A 254 18.43 -11.94 -12.64
N VAL A 255 17.35 -11.51 -13.30
CA VAL A 255 15.98 -11.98 -12.99
C VAL A 255 15.81 -13.48 -13.25
N PHE A 256 16.25 -13.98 -14.40
CA PHE A 256 16.08 -15.40 -14.74
C PHE A 256 16.81 -16.32 -13.75
N ASP A 257 18.02 -15.93 -13.33
CA ASP A 257 18.79 -16.67 -12.31
C ASP A 257 18.08 -16.64 -10.94
N SER A 258 17.55 -15.48 -10.53
CA SER A 258 16.79 -15.33 -9.29
C SER A 258 15.49 -16.14 -9.29
N LEU A 259 14.74 -16.12 -10.41
CA LEU A 259 13.50 -16.87 -10.56
C LEU A 259 13.78 -18.37 -10.49
N TYR A 260 14.78 -18.87 -11.22
CA TYR A 260 15.16 -20.27 -11.17
C TYR A 260 15.49 -20.72 -9.74
N GLN A 261 16.27 -19.92 -8.99
CA GLN A 261 16.56 -20.22 -7.58
C GLN A 261 15.28 -20.18 -6.71
N SER A 262 14.35 -19.27 -6.98
CA SER A 262 13.10 -19.17 -6.21
C SER A 262 12.13 -20.33 -6.46
N GLU A 263 12.10 -20.88 -7.68
CA GLU A 263 11.28 -22.03 -8.07
C GLU A 263 11.85 -23.34 -7.52
N VAL A 264 13.19 -23.45 -7.49
CA VAL A 264 13.93 -24.65 -7.09
C VAL A 264 14.19 -24.69 -5.56
N ASN A 265 14.03 -23.58 -4.86
CA ASN A 265 14.07 -23.54 -3.39
C ASN A 265 12.84 -24.22 -2.76
N GLY A 266 13.01 -24.78 -1.55
CA GLY A 266 12.01 -25.65 -0.89
C GLY A 266 10.59 -25.09 -0.85
N ASP A 267 10.41 -23.81 -0.49
CA ASP A 267 9.09 -23.17 -0.45
C ASP A 267 8.46 -22.98 -1.84
N GLY A 268 9.30 -22.69 -2.85
CA GLY A 268 8.89 -22.60 -4.26
C GLY A 268 8.38 -23.95 -4.77
N LEU A 269 9.19 -25.00 -4.61
CA LEU A 269 8.81 -26.37 -5.00
C LEU A 269 7.52 -26.81 -4.30
N ILE A 270 7.37 -26.54 -3.00
CA ILE A 270 6.13 -26.85 -2.26
C ILE A 270 4.93 -26.19 -2.93
N SER A 271 5.01 -24.89 -3.24
CA SER A 271 3.92 -24.16 -3.90
C SER A 271 3.62 -24.69 -5.30
N TYR A 272 4.66 -24.98 -6.10
CA TYR A 272 4.53 -25.52 -7.45
C TYR A 272 3.88 -26.91 -7.47
N PHE A 273 4.39 -27.86 -6.68
CA PHE A 273 3.84 -29.22 -6.61
C PHE A 273 2.44 -29.26 -5.98
N TRP A 274 2.14 -28.38 -5.02
CA TRP A 274 0.78 -28.24 -4.50
C TRP A 274 -0.19 -27.70 -5.54
N GLY A 275 0.20 -26.65 -6.27
CA GLY A 275 -0.62 -26.09 -7.36
C GLY A 275 -0.90 -27.12 -8.45
N LEU A 276 0.13 -27.89 -8.84
CA LEU A 276 0.00 -28.96 -9.84
C LEU A 276 -0.95 -30.07 -9.36
N ASN A 277 -0.85 -30.49 -8.09
CA ASN A 277 -1.75 -31.49 -7.52
C ASN A 277 -3.21 -31.02 -7.48
N VAL A 278 -3.48 -29.75 -7.17
CA VAL A 278 -4.85 -29.19 -7.24
C VAL A 278 -5.39 -29.23 -8.68
N LEU A 279 -4.56 -28.83 -9.66
CA LEU A 279 -4.92 -28.87 -11.08
C LEU A 279 -5.19 -30.29 -11.58
N VAL A 280 -4.36 -31.26 -11.20
CA VAL A 280 -4.47 -32.66 -11.63
C VAL A 280 -5.65 -33.37 -10.95
N THR A 281 -5.88 -33.13 -9.66
CA THR A 281 -6.90 -33.85 -8.89
C THR A 281 -8.29 -33.23 -8.95
N LYS A 282 -8.42 -31.99 -9.46
CA LYS A 282 -9.65 -31.16 -9.46
C LYS A 282 -10.30 -31.00 -8.07
N LYS A 283 -9.60 -31.33 -6.98
CA LYS A 283 -10.10 -31.15 -5.61
C LYS A 283 -9.74 -29.76 -5.12
N SER A 284 -10.75 -28.96 -4.80
CA SER A 284 -10.58 -27.68 -4.12
C SER A 284 -10.16 -27.92 -2.66
N PHE A 285 -8.86 -27.88 -2.39
CA PHE A 285 -8.34 -27.88 -1.01
C PHE A 285 -8.12 -26.44 -0.54
N ARG A 286 -8.41 -26.17 0.76
CA ARG A 286 -8.01 -24.91 1.39
C ARG A 286 -6.48 -24.83 1.37
N LEU A 287 -5.94 -23.83 0.67
CA LEU A 287 -4.49 -23.60 0.58
C LEU A 287 -3.96 -23.14 1.94
N THR A 288 -3.33 -24.03 2.70
CA THR A 288 -2.71 -23.73 3.99
C THR A 288 -1.25 -23.33 3.81
N GLY A 289 -0.86 -22.13 4.29
CA GLY A 289 0.52 -21.59 4.27
C GLY A 289 0.59 -20.10 4.61
#